data_AF-A0A2K9ACV8-F1
#
_entry.id   AF-A0A2K9ACV8-F1
#
_cell.length_a   1.000
_cell.length_b   1.000
_cell.length_c   1.000
_cell.angle_alpha   90.00
_cell.angle_beta   90.00
_cell.angle_gamma   90.00
#
_symmetry.space_group_name_H-M   'P 1'
#
loop_
_entity.id
_entity.type
_entity.pdbx_description
1 polymer ?
#
loop_
_entity_poly.entity_id
_entity_poly.type
_entity_poly.pdbx_seq_one_letter_code
_entity_poly.pdbx_strand_id
1 'polypeptide(L)'
;MRKRIIAAMPMISLVLFLFSGLYLDNWKLGWVFFLLIPLSWILFSRHVFKRLNDMLPVLALFIFLILGFGFDLWHPGWVVFLLVPVFNTILEKRITPKKLVNIVVIGAFIGISFYLDEWHPTWLILFLIPIINTIFFPYDGFKVKTNYTNNWEEKIKKFVNDKVVVNHEKDDEDEDF
;
A
#
# COMPACT_ATOMS: atom_id res chain seq x y z
N MET A 1 5.80 18.91 18.13
CA MET A 1 6.73 17.83 18.54
C MET A 1 6.98 16.81 17.44
N ARG A 2 5.93 16.17 16.90
CA ARG A 2 6.02 15.16 15.80
C ARG A 2 6.98 15.50 14.65
N LYS A 3 6.85 16.69 14.05
CA LYS A 3 7.69 17.16 12.94
C LYS A 3 9.17 17.34 13.31
N ARG A 4 9.47 17.75 14.54
CA ARG A 4 10.85 17.91 15.04
C ARG A 4 11.54 16.55 15.16
N ILE A 5 10.79 15.54 15.63
CA ILE A 5 11.28 14.16 15.74
C ILE A 5 11.57 13.59 14.35
N ILE A 6 10.66 13.73 13.38
CA ILE A 6 10.88 13.27 12.00
C ILE A 6 12.12 13.93 11.37
N ALA A 7 12.30 15.24 11.56
CA ALA A 7 13.47 15.95 11.04
C ALA A 7 14.80 15.51 11.68
N ALA A 8 14.76 15.00 12.92
CA ALA A 8 15.95 14.50 13.62
C ALA A 8 16.31 13.05 13.26
N MET A 9 15.42 12.29 12.62
CA MET A 9 15.60 10.86 12.34
C MET A 9 16.83 10.52 11.49
N PRO A 10 17.22 11.30 10.46
CA PRO A 10 18.48 11.06 9.74
C PRO A 10 19.71 11.18 10.65
N MET A 11 19.73 12.16 11.56
CA MET A 11 20.82 12.32 12.52
C MET A 11 20.85 11.16 13.53
N ILE A 12 19.69 10.77 14.06
CA ILE A 12 19.59 9.64 15.00
C ILE A 12 20.05 8.34 14.33
N SER A 13 19.61 8.10 13.09
CA SER A 13 20.00 6.96 12.27
C SER A 13 21.51 6.89 12.05
N LEU A 14 22.13 8.02 11.71
CA LEU A 14 23.58 8.12 11.51
C LEU A 14 24.35 7.83 12.80
N VAL A 15 23.91 8.39 13.93
CA VAL A 15 24.52 8.11 15.24
C VAL A 15 24.44 6.61 15.57
N LEU A 16 23.30 5.97 15.34
CA LEU A 16 23.14 4.52 15.56
C LEU A 16 23.98 3.68 14.60
N PHE A 17 24.10 4.10 13.34
CA PHE A 17 24.98 3.45 12.35
C PHE A 17 26.45 3.50 12.80
N LEU A 18 26.94 4.68 13.20
CA LEU A 18 28.31 4.84 13.69
C LEU A 18 28.55 4.07 14.99
N PHE A 19 27.58 4.07 15.91
CA PHE A 19 27.65 3.27 17.13
C PHE A 19 27.76 1.78 16.80
N SER A 20 26.92 1.27 15.89
CA SER A 20 26.98 -0.13 15.43
C SER A 20 28.30 -0.47 14.74
N GLY A 21 28.83 0.43 13.91
CA GLY A 21 30.09 0.21 13.19
C GLY A 21 31.35 0.30 14.05
N LEU A 22 31.39 1.25 15.00
CA LEU A 22 32.58 1.54 15.80
C LEU A 22 32.61 0.81 17.16
N TYR A 23 31.44 0.57 17.76
CA TYR A 23 31.36 -0.06 19.08
C TYR A 23 31.04 -1.56 18.98
N LEU A 24 30.22 -1.96 18.02
CA LEU A 24 29.84 -3.37 17.81
C LEU A 24 30.65 -4.05 16.69
N ASP A 25 31.54 -3.32 16.02
CA ASP A 25 32.28 -3.74 14.81
C ASP A 25 31.38 -4.33 13.71
N ASN A 26 30.09 -3.96 13.72
CA ASN A 26 29.06 -4.56 12.86
C ASN A 26 28.41 -3.51 11.96
N TRP A 27 29.14 -3.20 10.88
CA TRP A 27 28.69 -2.29 9.82
C TRP A 27 27.46 -2.81 9.06
N LYS A 28 27.31 -4.14 8.98
CA LYS A 28 26.17 -4.78 8.28
C LYS A 28 24.86 -4.48 8.99
N LEU A 29 24.80 -4.71 10.31
CA LEU A 29 23.66 -4.33 11.14
C LEU A 29 23.41 -2.81 11.14
N GLY A 30 24.49 -2.03 11.02
CA GLY A 30 24.42 -0.58 10.90
C GLY A 30 23.42 -0.11 9.83
N TRP A 31 23.39 -0.77 8.67
CA TRP A 31 22.52 -0.39 7.55
C TRP A 31 21.04 -0.42 7.89
N VAL A 32 20.63 -1.29 8.82
CA VAL A 32 19.24 -1.40 9.27
C VAL A 32 18.76 -0.09 9.90
N PHE A 33 19.66 0.69 10.51
CA PHE A 33 19.28 1.96 11.15
C PHE A 33 18.89 3.05 10.16
N PHE A 34 19.31 2.99 8.89
CA PHE A 34 18.85 3.93 7.86
C PHE A 34 17.38 3.76 7.52
N LEU A 35 16.82 2.59 7.78
CA LEU A 35 15.40 2.29 7.59
C LEU A 35 14.50 3.03 8.60
N LEU A 36 15.06 3.60 9.68
CA LEU A 36 14.32 4.49 10.57
C LEU A 36 13.84 5.77 9.87
N ILE A 37 14.52 6.21 8.81
CA ILE A 37 14.15 7.41 8.06
C ILE A 37 12.76 7.24 7.41
N PRO A 38 12.54 6.27 6.50
CA PRO A 38 11.21 6.03 5.93
C PRO A 38 10.20 5.57 6.99
N LEU A 39 10.63 4.77 7.98
CA LEU A 39 9.75 4.30 9.05
C LEU A 39 9.20 5.45 9.90
N SER A 40 10.02 6.47 10.18
CA SER A 40 9.61 7.62 11.00
C SER A 40 8.50 8.44 10.37
N TRP A 41 8.54 8.61 9.04
CA TRP A 41 7.50 9.29 8.28
C TRP A 41 6.17 8.55 8.40
N ILE A 42 6.22 7.23 8.30
CA ILE A 42 5.08 6.34 8.41
C ILE A 42 4.51 6.33 9.85
N LEU A 43 5.36 6.16 10.87
CA LEU A 43 4.96 5.97 12.27
C LEU A 43 4.32 7.21 12.88
N PHE A 44 4.76 8.40 12.48
CA PHE A 44 4.23 9.65 13.02
C PHE A 44 2.98 10.18 12.29
N SER A 45 2.54 9.49 11.24
CA SER A 45 1.30 9.80 10.54
C SER A 45 0.09 9.68 11.48
N ARG A 46 -0.90 10.58 11.33
CA ARG A 46 -2.02 10.75 12.28
C ARG A 46 -2.98 9.55 12.34
N HIS A 47 -2.88 8.60 11.40
CA HIS A 47 -3.78 7.45 11.27
C HIS A 47 -3.03 6.12 11.04
N VAL A 48 -2.08 5.78 11.92
CA VAL A 48 -1.28 4.54 11.82
C VAL A 48 -2.12 3.27 11.66
N PHE A 49 -3.24 3.16 12.39
CA PHE A 49 -4.09 1.97 12.33
C PHE A 49 -4.92 1.85 11.04
N LYS A 50 -5.28 2.97 10.39
CA LYS A 50 -6.00 2.94 9.10
C LYS A 50 -5.08 2.65 7.90
N ARG A 51 -3.76 2.75 8.10
CA ARG A 51 -2.74 2.55 7.06
C ARG A 51 -1.78 1.41 7.38
N LEU A 52 -2.17 0.47 8.25
CA LEU A 52 -1.29 -0.66 8.57
C LEU A 52 -0.82 -1.39 7.31
N ASN A 53 -1.69 -1.53 6.30
CA ASN A 53 -1.33 -2.12 5.02
C ASN A 53 -0.17 -1.38 4.31
N ASP A 54 -0.10 -0.06 4.44
CA ASP A 54 1.00 0.76 3.89
C ASP A 54 2.28 0.63 4.72
N MET A 55 2.16 0.32 6.01
CA MET A 55 3.30 0.18 6.93
C MET A 55 3.94 -1.21 6.84
N LEU A 56 3.15 -2.24 6.54
CA LEU A 56 3.58 -3.64 6.55
C LEU A 56 4.79 -3.94 5.66
N PRO A 57 4.91 -3.43 4.42
CA PRO A 57 6.08 -3.71 3.59
C PRO A 57 7.38 -3.16 4.17
N VAL A 58 7.34 -1.95 4.73
CA VAL A 58 8.51 -1.31 5.36
C VAL A 58 8.89 -2.04 6.66
N LEU A 59 7.89 -2.46 7.43
CA LEU A 59 8.10 -3.24 8.65
C LEU A 59 8.63 -4.65 8.33
N ALA A 60 8.10 -5.30 7.30
CA ALA A 60 8.56 -6.59 6.82
C ALA A 60 10.03 -6.52 6.36
N LEU A 61 10.39 -5.46 5.62
CA LEU A 61 11.77 -5.21 5.22
C LEU A 61 12.70 -5.00 6.43
N PHE A 62 12.25 -4.26 7.44
CA PHE A 62 13.01 -4.04 8.68
C PHE A 62 13.29 -5.37 9.40
N ILE A 63 12.27 -6.20 9.58
CA ILE A 63 12.40 -7.53 10.21
C ILE A 63 13.30 -8.42 9.34
N PHE A 64 13.11 -8.43 8.02
CA PHE A 64 13.90 -9.23 7.09
C PHE A 64 15.40 -8.90 7.17
N LEU A 65 15.77 -7.62 7.23
CA LEU A 65 17.18 -7.23 7.33
C LEU A 65 17.79 -7.57 8.69
N ILE A 66 17.01 -7.52 9.78
CA ILE A 66 17.48 -8.00 11.09
C ILE A 66 17.70 -9.51 11.07
N LEU A 67 16.80 -10.28 10.46
CA LEU A 67 16.95 -11.73 10.30
C LEU A 67 18.15 -12.08 9.43
N GLY A 68 18.33 -11.36 8.32
CA GLY A 68 19.44 -11.57 7.39
C GLY A 68 20.79 -11.19 7.99
N PHE A 69 20.95 -9.97 8.51
CA PHE A 69 22.25 -9.53 9.03
C PHE A 69 22.56 -10.06 10.44
N GLY A 70 21.55 -10.38 11.24
CA GLY A 70 21.72 -10.84 12.62
C GLY A 70 21.80 -12.36 12.78
N PHE A 71 21.06 -13.11 11.96
CA PHE A 71 20.93 -14.56 12.08
C PHE A 71 21.31 -15.32 10.80
N ASP A 72 21.77 -14.62 9.74
CA ASP A 72 22.03 -15.19 8.40
C ASP A 72 20.81 -15.89 7.76
N LEU A 73 19.61 -15.57 8.26
CA LEU A 73 18.33 -16.16 7.86
C LEU A 73 17.74 -15.47 6.61
N TRP A 74 18.56 -15.24 5.58
CA TRP A 74 18.14 -14.59 4.34
C TRP A 74 17.09 -15.40 3.58
N HIS A 75 17.22 -16.73 3.60
CA HIS A 75 16.38 -17.66 2.85
C HIS A 75 15.02 -17.91 3.54
N PRO A 76 14.96 -18.29 4.84
CA PRO A 76 13.69 -18.37 5.54
C PRO A 76 13.07 -16.99 5.84
N GLY A 77 13.86 -15.92 5.84
CA GLY A 77 13.39 -14.56 6.07
C GLY A 77 12.35 -14.08 5.05
N TRP A 78 12.30 -14.66 3.86
CA TRP A 78 11.31 -14.30 2.82
C TRP A 78 9.87 -14.50 3.28
N VAL A 79 9.61 -15.42 4.21
CA VAL A 79 8.27 -15.66 4.78
C VAL A 79 7.68 -14.41 5.41
N VAL A 80 8.51 -13.50 5.91
CA VAL A 80 8.07 -12.24 6.51
C VAL A 80 7.30 -11.39 5.50
N PHE A 81 7.66 -11.44 4.21
CA PHE A 81 6.93 -10.71 3.16
C PHE A 81 5.56 -11.32 2.85
N LEU A 82 5.37 -12.63 3.10
CA LEU A 82 4.06 -13.28 2.96
C LEU A 82 3.07 -12.85 4.05
N LEU A 83 3.55 -12.25 5.13
CA LEU A 83 2.68 -11.66 6.15
C LEU A 83 1.84 -10.52 5.59
N VAL A 84 2.34 -9.79 4.57
CA VAL A 84 1.60 -8.68 3.95
C VAL A 84 0.28 -9.15 3.29
N PRO A 85 0.29 -10.09 2.32
CA PRO A 85 -0.95 -10.59 1.74
C PRO A 85 -1.82 -11.33 2.75
N VAL A 86 -1.24 -12.07 3.70
CA VAL A 86 -1.98 -12.79 4.75
C VAL A 86 -2.73 -11.80 5.65
N PHE A 87 -2.06 -10.75 6.12
CA PHE A 87 -2.68 -9.75 6.97
C PHE A 87 -3.86 -9.05 6.27
N ASN A 88 -3.71 -8.74 4.99
CA ASN A 88 -4.79 -8.17 4.18
C ASN A 88 -5.99 -9.14 4.08
N THR A 89 -5.74 -10.44 3.90
CA THR A 89 -6.81 -11.44 3.88
C THR A 89 -7.53 -11.60 5.23
N ILE A 90 -6.82 -11.49 6.35
CA ILE A 90 -7.37 -11.64 7.71
C ILE A 90 -8.22 -10.43 8.12
N LEU A 91 -7.77 -9.21 7.78
CA LEU A 91 -8.47 -7.98 8.14
C LEU A 91 -9.85 -7.90 7.48
N GLU A 92 -10.00 -8.47 6.29
CA GLU A 92 -11.26 -8.52 5.58
C GLU A 92 -12.14 -9.69 6.04
N LYS A 93 -13.26 -9.37 6.70
CA LYS A 93 -14.22 -10.36 7.26
C LYS A 93 -14.91 -11.28 6.23
N ARG A 94 -14.72 -11.03 4.92
CA ARG A 94 -15.35 -11.77 3.82
C ARG A 94 -14.30 -12.65 3.13
N ILE A 95 -14.51 -13.96 3.20
CA ILE A 95 -13.67 -14.94 2.52
C ILE A 95 -14.20 -15.10 1.09
N THR A 96 -13.50 -14.53 0.11
CA THR A 96 -13.77 -14.75 -1.32
C THR A 96 -12.94 -15.92 -1.82
N PRO A 97 -13.41 -16.68 -2.84
CA PRO A 97 -12.65 -17.78 -3.44
C PRO A 97 -11.21 -17.41 -3.83
N LYS A 98 -10.99 -16.20 -4.39
CA LYS A 98 -9.66 -15.64 -4.71
C LYS A 98 -8.68 -15.62 -3.51
N LYS A 99 -9.19 -15.40 -2.31
CA LYS A 99 -8.38 -15.34 -1.08
C LYS A 99 -8.11 -16.73 -0.52
N LEU A 100 -9.05 -17.67 -0.69
CA LEU A 100 -8.81 -19.07 -0.34
C LEU A 100 -7.64 -19.62 -1.14
N VAL A 101 -7.59 -19.33 -2.45
CA VAL A 101 -6.43 -19.68 -3.30
C VAL A 101 -5.13 -19.11 -2.72
N ASN A 102 -5.13 -17.84 -2.31
CA ASN A 102 -3.96 -17.22 -1.69
C ASN A 102 -3.51 -17.96 -0.42
N ILE A 103 -4.43 -18.23 0.51
CA ILE A 103 -4.13 -18.94 1.78
C ILE A 103 -3.60 -20.36 1.51
N VAL A 104 -4.23 -21.09 0.59
CA VAL A 104 -3.83 -22.46 0.24
C VAL A 104 -2.44 -22.49 -0.39
N VAL A 105 -2.15 -21.60 -1.34
CA VAL A 105 -0.83 -21.55 -1.99
C VAL A 105 0.26 -21.13 -1.02
N ILE A 106 0.00 -20.17 -0.13
CA ILE A 106 0.94 -19.78 0.93
C ILE A 106 1.19 -20.95 1.90
N GLY A 107 0.14 -21.67 2.31
CA GLY A 107 0.28 -22.85 3.16
C GLY A 107 1.08 -23.97 2.50
N ALA A 108 0.83 -24.22 1.20
CA ALA A 108 1.60 -25.18 0.42
C ALA A 108 3.07 -24.75 0.29
N PHE A 109 3.34 -23.47 0.03
CA PHE A 109 4.69 -22.93 -0.01
C PHE A 109 5.44 -23.20 1.29
N ILE A 110 4.84 -22.85 2.45
CA ILE A 110 5.48 -23.04 3.76
C ILE A 110 5.71 -24.54 4.04
N GLY A 111 4.71 -25.39 3.77
CA GLY A 111 4.81 -26.83 3.98
C GLY A 111 5.88 -27.49 3.13
N ILE A 112 5.96 -27.15 1.84
CA ILE A 112 6.98 -27.68 0.92
C ILE A 112 8.36 -27.15 1.27
N SER A 113 8.48 -25.84 1.56
CA SER A 113 9.76 -25.21 1.91
C SER A 113 10.35 -25.78 3.20
N PHE A 114 9.51 -26.14 4.17
CA PHE A 114 9.95 -26.79 5.40
C PHE A 114 10.27 -28.28 5.19
N TYR A 115 9.59 -28.95 4.27
CA TYR A 115 9.86 -30.37 3.98
C TYR A 115 11.14 -30.58 3.16
N LEU A 116 11.43 -29.68 2.23
CA LEU A 116 12.61 -29.77 1.35
C LEU A 116 13.82 -29.01 1.90
N ASP A 117 13.66 -28.23 2.98
CA ASP A 117 14.65 -27.25 3.49
C ASP A 117 15.16 -26.25 2.43
N GLU A 118 14.54 -26.23 1.25
CA GLU A 118 14.86 -25.40 0.11
C GLU A 118 13.82 -24.30 -0.05
N TRP A 119 14.20 -23.09 0.37
CA TRP A 119 13.42 -21.87 0.14
C TRP A 119 13.54 -21.36 -1.30
N HIS A 120 14.60 -21.78 -1.99
CA HIS A 120 14.90 -21.49 -3.38
C HIS A 120 15.03 -22.83 -4.11
N PRO A 121 14.18 -23.18 -5.09
CA PRO A 121 13.32 -22.36 -5.96
C PRO A 121 11.82 -22.34 -5.59
N THR A 122 11.45 -22.84 -4.42
CA THR A 122 10.05 -23.10 -4.01
C THR A 122 9.15 -21.86 -4.06
N TRP A 123 9.73 -20.65 -3.95
CA TRP A 123 9.00 -19.39 -4.08
C TRP A 123 8.25 -19.23 -5.42
N LEU A 124 8.65 -19.94 -6.48
CA LEU A 124 7.94 -19.96 -7.76
C LEU A 124 6.47 -20.37 -7.62
N ILE A 125 6.13 -21.18 -6.62
CA ILE A 125 4.74 -21.59 -6.37
C ILE A 125 3.81 -20.40 -6.09
N LEU A 126 4.35 -19.29 -5.57
CA LEU A 126 3.57 -18.08 -5.30
C LEU A 126 3.02 -17.45 -6.59
N PHE A 127 3.68 -17.65 -7.73
CA PHE A 127 3.16 -17.22 -9.02
C PHE A 127 1.91 -18.00 -9.46
N LEU A 128 1.59 -19.13 -8.82
CA LEU A 128 0.30 -19.80 -9.06
C LEU A 128 -0.87 -18.96 -8.58
N ILE A 129 -0.68 -18.07 -7.59
CA ILE A 129 -1.75 -17.19 -7.09
C ILE A 129 -2.33 -16.32 -8.22
N PRO A 130 -1.55 -15.47 -8.93
CA PRO A 130 -2.08 -14.68 -10.03
C PRO A 130 -2.58 -15.56 -11.19
N ILE A 131 -1.93 -16.69 -11.50
CA ILE A 131 -2.33 -17.59 -12.58
C ILE A 131 -3.72 -18.18 -12.30
N ILE A 132 -3.91 -18.83 -11.15
CA ILE A 132 -5.19 -19.42 -10.74
C ILE A 132 -6.26 -18.34 -10.62
N ASN A 133 -5.93 -17.20 -10.01
CA ASN A 133 -6.90 -16.11 -9.85
C ASN A 133 -7.37 -15.53 -11.19
N THR A 134 -6.49 -15.45 -12.18
CA THR A 134 -6.84 -14.93 -13.51
C THR A 134 -7.70 -15.93 -14.30
N ILE A 135 -7.39 -17.23 -14.22
CA ILE A 135 -8.09 -18.27 -14.97
C ILE A 135 -9.48 -18.55 -14.40
N PHE A 136 -9.57 -18.76 -13.08
CA PHE A 136 -10.82 -19.19 -12.45
C PHE A 136 -11.74 -18.04 -12.07
N PHE A 137 -11.20 -16.83 -11.94
CA PHE A 137 -11.97 -15.66 -11.51
C PHE A 137 -11.67 -14.44 -12.39
N PRO A 138 -12.00 -14.51 -13.69
CA PRO A 138 -11.86 -13.38 -14.60
C PRO A 138 -12.53 -12.15 -13.96
N TYR A 139 -11.87 -11.00 -14.07
CA TYR A 139 -12.42 -9.75 -13.55
C TYR A 139 -13.72 -9.48 -14.30
N ASP A 140 -14.87 -9.58 -13.62
CA ASP A 140 -16.15 -9.20 -14.18
C ASP A 140 -15.99 -7.77 -14.71
N GLY A 141 -16.00 -7.64 -16.03
CA GLY A 141 -15.57 -6.44 -16.73
C GLY A 141 -16.21 -5.21 -16.12
N PHE A 142 -15.38 -4.17 -15.95
CA PHE A 142 -15.74 -2.78 -15.70
C PHE A 142 -17.18 -2.49 -16.16
N LYS A 143 -18.15 -2.60 -15.24
CA LYS A 143 -19.50 -2.10 -15.51
C LYS A 143 -19.35 -0.59 -15.49
N VAL A 144 -19.04 -0.02 -16.66
CA VAL A 144 -19.20 1.41 -16.92
C VAL A 144 -20.65 1.71 -16.57
N LYS A 145 -20.89 2.21 -15.37
CA LYS A 145 -22.16 2.82 -15.04
C LYS A 145 -22.10 4.17 -15.72
N THR A 146 -22.38 4.21 -17.02
CA THR A 146 -22.68 5.42 -17.79
C THR A 146 -24.02 5.95 -17.26
N ASN A 147 -24.02 6.41 -16.01
CA ASN A 147 -25.01 7.33 -15.50
C ASN A 147 -24.61 8.74 -15.94
N TYR A 148 -24.50 8.93 -17.25
CA TYR A 148 -24.66 10.26 -17.83
C TYR A 148 -26.18 10.46 -17.91
N THR A 149 -26.79 10.72 -16.74
CA THR A 149 -28.13 11.31 -16.75
C THR A 149 -27.99 12.75 -17.21
N ASN A 150 -28.93 13.18 -18.02
CA ASN A 150 -28.81 14.20 -19.06
C ASN A 150 -28.89 15.63 -18.48
N ASN A 151 -28.22 15.88 -17.37
CA ASN A 151 -28.24 17.13 -16.60
C ASN A 151 -27.73 18.34 -17.41
N TRP A 152 -27.16 18.11 -18.60
CA TRP A 152 -26.75 19.18 -19.50
C TRP A 152 -27.94 19.90 -20.15
N GLU A 153 -29.02 19.20 -20.46
CA GLU A 153 -30.23 19.83 -21.02
C GLU A 153 -30.88 20.79 -20.02
N GLU A 154 -30.95 20.40 -18.74
CA GLU A 154 -31.45 21.26 -17.66
C GLU A 154 -30.53 22.47 -17.43
N LYS A 155 -29.20 22.25 -17.44
CA LYS A 155 -28.23 23.35 -17.32
C LYS A 155 -28.31 24.34 -18.47
N ILE A 156 -28.46 23.87 -19.72
CA ILE A 156 -28.60 24.75 -20.89
C ILE A 156 -29.91 25.53 -20.80
N LYS A 157 -31.04 24.86 -20.52
CA LYS A 157 -32.35 25.54 -20.39
C LYS A 157 -32.29 26.62 -19.32
N LYS A 158 -31.65 26.35 -18.17
CA LYS A 158 -31.45 27.36 -17.12
C LYS A 158 -30.59 28.53 -17.60
N PHE A 159 -29.46 28.26 -18.27
CA PHE A 159 -28.55 29.31 -18.77
C PHE A 159 -29.18 30.20 -19.85
N VAL A 160 -29.96 29.62 -20.75
CA VAL A 160 -30.65 30.38 -21.81
C VAL A 160 -31.74 31.23 -21.18
N ASN A 161 -32.55 30.68 -20.29
CA ASN A 161 -33.63 31.43 -19.64
C ASN A 161 -33.10 32.60 -18.81
N ASP A 162 -32.01 32.39 -18.07
CA ASP A 162 -31.37 33.44 -17.24
C ASP A 162 -30.82 34.60 -18.11
N LYS A 163 -30.22 34.29 -19.26
CA LYS A 163 -29.74 35.32 -20.21
C LYS A 163 -30.86 36.07 -20.93
N VAL A 164 -31.95 35.39 -21.28
CA VAL A 164 -33.09 36.01 -21.98
C VAL A 164 -33.80 37.00 -21.07
N VAL A 165 -33.99 36.67 -19.79
CA VAL A 165 -34.60 37.59 -18.81
C VAL A 165 -33.74 38.84 -18.61
N VAL A 166 -32.41 38.70 -18.47
CA VAL A 166 -31.50 39.82 -18.27
C VAL A 166 -31.42 40.77 -19.48
N ASN A 167 -31.63 40.27 -20.70
CA ASN A 167 -31.65 41.14 -21.89
C ASN A 167 -32.98 41.90 -22.01
N HIS A 168 -34.11 41.25 -21.67
CA HIS A 168 -35.40 41.93 -21.69
C HIS A 168 -35.49 43.06 -20.65
N GLU A 169 -34.89 42.87 -19.48
CA GLU A 169 -34.86 43.88 -18.41
C GLU A 169 -33.94 45.06 -18.73
N LYS A 170 -32.99 44.91 -19.66
CA LYS A 170 -32.11 46.01 -20.10
C LYS A 170 -32.68 46.80 -21.25
N ASP A 171 -33.35 46.14 -22.19
CA ASP A 171 -33.99 46.83 -23.31
C ASP A 171 -35.15 47.73 -22.84
N ASP A 172 -35.81 47.38 -21.72
CA ASP A 172 -36.87 48.19 -21.10
C ASP A 172 -36.34 49.37 -20.26
N GLU A 173 -35.07 49.36 -19.80
CA GLU A 173 -34.45 50.46 -19.03
C GLU A 173 -33.81 51.54 -19.93
N ASP A 174 -33.48 51.20 -21.19
CA ASP A 174 -32.79 52.11 -22.12
C ASP A 174 -33.75 52.96 -23.00
N GLU A 175 -35.07 52.74 -22.94
CA GLU A 175 -36.09 53.55 -23.68
C GLU A 175 -36.64 54.77 -22.90
N ASP A 176 -36.23 54.98 -21.65
CA ASP A 176 -36.77 56.04 -20.76
C ASP A 176 -35.84 57.27 -20.55
N PHE A 177 -34.96 57.61 -21.52
CA PHE A 177 -34.16 58.84 -21.50
C PHE A 177 -34.18 59.66 -22.80
#